data_AF-A0A8R1IT26-F1
#
_entry.id   AF-A0A8R1IT26-F1
#
_cell.length_a   1.000
_cell.length_b   1.000
_cell.length_c   1.000
_cell.angle_alpha   90.00
_cell.angle_beta   90.00
_cell.angle_gamma   90.00
#
_symmetry.space_group_name_H-M   'P 1'
#
loop_
_entity.id
_entity.type
_entity.pdbx_description
1 polymer ?
#
loop_
_entity_poly.entity_id
_entity_poly.type
_entity_poly.pdbx_seq_one_letter_code
_entity_poly.pdbx_strand_id
1 'polypeptide(L)'
;MALTHKAGEEKTKLTPEERSSFSSKIFFCWLNSLIRIGAKNPLTQKDLPDLNQNATSEWLYTRWKQNFEKARADKKKAKKNEDTSIVWPFIMIQKSTIITLTFARLTADIVHYLNPILLKQFIDYVSLPNPPLSFGVAIACIMFLSSTTRSLLQNYQIAGMCRQAVYYQTCLSNAILHKILRLSPSARSNRTAGEILNHAAVDIEIIVHSVPYLQNMWSVPFQVTLAMIMLAITLGWAAMAGVVIMILFIPLNLFTSRFIKLSQQKQMKIKDERTKLSNEQ
;
A
#
# COMPACT_ATOMS: atom_id res chain seq x y z
N MET A 1 3.22 -28.99 34.95
CA MET A 1 4.54 -28.33 34.78
C MET A 1 5.04 -28.35 33.33
N ALA A 2 4.86 -29.44 32.55
CA ALA A 2 5.22 -29.46 31.12
C ALA A 2 4.34 -28.59 30.20
N LEU A 3 3.03 -28.46 30.52
CA LEU A 3 2.10 -27.61 29.75
C LEU A 3 2.38 -26.11 29.95
N THR A 4 2.84 -25.71 31.14
CA THR A 4 3.25 -24.33 31.43
C THR A 4 4.59 -23.98 30.80
N HIS A 5 5.49 -24.96 30.63
CA HIS A 5 6.78 -24.77 29.94
C HIS A 5 6.58 -24.64 28.41
N LYS A 6 5.74 -25.49 27.79
CA LYS A 6 5.36 -25.34 26.37
C LYS A 6 4.65 -24.01 26.06
N ALA A 7 3.74 -23.58 26.94
CA ALA A 7 3.08 -22.28 26.80
C ALA A 7 4.04 -21.08 27.00
N GLY A 8 5.14 -21.26 27.74
CA GLY A 8 6.21 -20.28 27.90
C GLY A 8 7.13 -20.20 26.67
N GLU A 9 7.47 -21.35 26.07
CA GLU A 9 8.27 -21.46 24.85
C GLU A 9 7.53 -21.00 23.59
N GLU A 10 6.23 -21.30 23.47
CA GLU A 10 5.40 -20.74 22.38
C GLU A 10 5.30 -19.21 22.47
N LYS A 11 5.22 -18.66 23.68
CA LYS A 11 5.24 -17.20 23.90
C LYS A 11 6.57 -16.54 23.56
N THR A 12 7.68 -17.29 23.55
CA THR A 12 9.00 -16.77 23.17
C THR A 12 9.22 -16.74 21.65
N LYS A 13 8.45 -17.50 20.87
CA LYS A 13 8.51 -17.51 19.39
C LYS A 13 7.57 -16.50 18.71
N LEU A 14 6.61 -15.92 19.44
CA LEU A 14 5.65 -14.99 18.87
C LEU A 14 6.25 -13.60 18.73
N THR A 15 6.01 -12.98 17.57
CA THR A 15 6.46 -11.62 17.32
C THR A 15 5.77 -10.62 18.28
N PRO A 16 6.41 -9.48 18.62
CA PRO A 16 5.79 -8.46 19.48
C PRO A 16 4.43 -7.99 18.96
N GLU A 17 4.26 -7.96 17.65
CA GLU A 17 2.99 -7.65 17.00
C GLU A 17 1.93 -8.73 17.28
N GLU A 18 2.24 -10.02 17.12
CA GLU A 18 1.27 -11.11 17.34
C GLU A 18 0.80 -11.17 18.78
N ARG A 19 1.73 -10.99 19.73
CA ARG A 19 1.45 -10.96 21.16
C ARG A 19 0.59 -9.77 21.58
N SER A 20 0.60 -8.69 20.79
CA SER A 20 -0.06 -7.44 21.15
C SER A 20 -1.59 -7.51 21.06
N SER A 21 -2.26 -6.78 21.95
CA SER A 21 -3.72 -6.65 21.96
C SER A 21 -4.22 -5.93 20.71
N PHE A 22 -5.52 -6.08 20.41
CA PHE A 22 -6.13 -5.44 19.24
C PHE A 22 -5.91 -3.91 19.22
N SER A 23 -6.09 -3.23 20.37
CA SER A 23 -5.83 -1.79 20.49
C SER A 23 -4.36 -1.46 20.23
N SER A 24 -3.42 -2.27 20.73
CA SER A 24 -1.99 -2.07 20.48
C SER A 24 -1.63 -2.23 19.00
N LYS A 25 -2.32 -3.10 18.25
CA LYS A 25 -2.17 -3.23 16.79
C LYS A 25 -2.68 -2.00 16.05
N ILE A 26 -3.84 -1.46 16.45
CA ILE A 26 -4.43 -0.27 15.83
C ILE A 26 -3.53 0.96 16.00
N PHE A 27 -3.03 1.18 17.22
CA PHE A 27 -2.20 2.34 17.55
C PHE A 27 -0.69 2.10 17.31
N PHE A 28 -0.32 0.94 16.76
CA PHE A 28 1.08 0.53 16.57
C PHE A 28 1.93 0.59 17.85
N CYS A 29 1.31 0.48 19.04
CA CYS A 29 1.99 0.62 20.32
C CYS A 29 3.05 -0.48 20.56
N TRP A 30 2.95 -1.62 19.87
CA TRP A 30 3.95 -2.68 19.93
C TRP A 30 5.33 -2.24 19.39
N LEU A 31 5.38 -1.22 18.52
CA LEU A 31 6.64 -0.63 18.04
C LEU A 31 7.34 0.26 19.07
N ASN A 32 6.63 0.74 20.10
CA ASN A 32 7.18 1.68 21.08
C ASN A 32 8.44 1.14 21.77
N SER A 33 8.50 -0.17 22.00
CA SER A 33 9.70 -0.80 22.58
C SER A 33 10.92 -0.64 21.68
N LEU A 34 10.76 -0.90 20.37
CA LEU A 34 11.84 -0.79 19.40
C LEU A 34 12.25 0.67 19.18
N ILE A 35 11.28 1.58 19.08
CA ILE A 35 11.53 3.03 18.93
C ILE A 35 12.32 3.55 20.14
N ARG A 36 11.99 3.10 21.35
CA ARG A 36 12.70 3.53 22.57
C ARG A 36 14.14 3.03 22.62
N ILE A 37 14.43 1.84 22.07
CA ILE A 37 15.80 1.33 21.95
C ILE A 37 16.56 2.16 20.92
N GLY A 38 15.97 2.38 19.73
CA GLY A 38 16.57 3.16 18.66
C GLY A 38 16.80 4.64 19.01
N ALA A 39 16.00 5.20 19.91
CA ALA A 39 16.20 6.55 20.43
C ALA A 39 17.41 6.67 21.37
N LYS A 40 17.86 5.56 21.98
CA LYS A 40 18.97 5.53 22.94
C LYS A 40 20.27 5.03 22.31
N ASN A 41 20.18 4.02 21.45
CA ASN A 41 21.32 3.33 20.86
C ASN A 41 21.08 3.12 19.36
N PRO A 42 22.13 3.10 18.53
CA PRO A 42 22.03 2.63 17.16
C PRO A 42 21.47 1.20 17.12
N LEU A 43 20.43 0.98 16.32
CA LEU A 43 19.79 -0.34 16.20
C LEU A 43 20.72 -1.33 15.52
N THR A 44 20.83 -2.53 16.08
CA THR A 44 21.55 -3.65 15.49
C THR A 44 20.59 -4.76 15.07
N GLN A 45 21.06 -5.71 14.26
CA GLN A 45 20.22 -6.84 13.80
C GLN A 45 19.65 -7.68 14.97
N LYS A 46 20.33 -7.69 16.13
CA LYS A 46 19.89 -8.42 17.33
C LYS A 46 18.69 -7.77 18.03
N ASP A 47 18.47 -6.47 17.81
CA ASP A 47 17.38 -5.71 18.42
C ASP A 47 16.07 -5.83 17.62
N LEU A 48 16.16 -6.32 16.38
CA LEU A 48 15.02 -6.50 15.49
C LEU A 48 14.30 -7.82 15.81
N PRO A 49 12.98 -7.79 16.00
CA PRO A 49 12.23 -9.02 16.18
C PRO A 49 12.24 -9.85 14.90
N ASP A 50 12.24 -11.18 15.07
CA ASP A 50 12.08 -12.10 13.96
C ASP A 50 10.75 -11.88 13.22
N LEU A 51 10.71 -12.29 11.96
CA LEU A 51 9.49 -12.27 11.16
C LEU A 51 8.48 -13.30 11.67
N ASN A 52 7.20 -12.97 11.51
CA ASN A 52 6.13 -13.94 11.67
C ASN A 52 6.35 -15.11 10.68
N GLN A 53 6.09 -16.35 11.11
CA GLN A 53 6.14 -17.54 10.25
C GLN A 53 5.29 -17.37 8.96
N ASN A 54 4.14 -16.71 9.07
CA ASN A 54 3.26 -16.41 7.95
C ASN A 54 3.77 -15.29 7.02
N ALA A 55 4.88 -14.65 7.37
CA ALA A 55 5.56 -13.62 6.58
C ALA A 55 6.94 -14.09 6.06
N THR A 56 7.37 -15.31 6.41
CA THR A 56 8.64 -15.89 5.94
C THR A 56 8.60 -16.21 4.45
N SER A 57 9.72 -15.98 3.77
CA SER A 57 9.89 -16.23 2.32
C SER A 57 9.47 -17.63 1.89
N GLU A 58 9.87 -18.66 2.65
CA GLU A 58 9.54 -20.06 2.38
C GLU A 58 8.03 -20.30 2.37
N TRP A 59 7.31 -19.81 3.39
CA TRP A 59 5.86 -19.97 3.48
C TRP A 59 5.15 -19.20 2.36
N LEU A 60 5.53 -17.93 2.14
CA LEU A 60 4.91 -17.07 1.13
C LEU A 60 5.09 -17.66 -0.28
N TYR A 61 6.31 -18.11 -0.60
CA TYR A 61 6.63 -18.72 -1.88
C TYR A 61 5.94 -20.07 -2.08
N THR A 62 5.92 -20.93 -1.06
CA THR A 62 5.24 -22.23 -1.15
C THR A 62 3.74 -22.07 -1.41
N ARG A 63 3.09 -21.15 -0.69
CA ARG A 63 1.67 -20.83 -0.90
C ARG A 63 1.41 -20.28 -2.30
N TRP A 64 2.30 -19.42 -2.80
CA TRP A 64 2.19 -18.92 -4.17
C TRP A 64 2.37 -20.02 -5.21
N LYS A 65 3.40 -20.83 -5.08
CA LYS A 65 3.72 -21.91 -6.02
C LYS A 65 2.56 -22.89 -6.15
N GLN A 66 1.95 -23.31 -5.04
CA GLN A 66 0.77 -24.18 -5.05
C GLN A 66 -0.39 -23.58 -5.85
N ASN A 67 -0.68 -22.28 -5.68
CA ASN A 67 -1.75 -21.60 -6.42
C ASN A 67 -1.41 -21.36 -7.89
N PHE A 68 -0.15 -21.05 -8.20
CA PHE A 68 0.32 -20.90 -9.57
C PHE A 68 0.23 -22.23 -10.34
N GLU A 69 0.64 -23.34 -9.72
CA GLU A 69 0.54 -24.68 -10.31
C GLU A 69 -0.92 -25.12 -10.51
N LYS A 70 -1.82 -24.81 -9.57
CA LYS A 70 -3.28 -25.02 -9.74
C LYS A 70 -3.83 -24.23 -10.92
N ALA A 71 -3.54 -22.93 -11.00
CA ALA A 71 -4.00 -22.09 -12.11
C ALA A 71 -3.47 -22.58 -13.47
N ARG A 72 -2.23 -23.07 -13.52
CA ARG A 72 -1.63 -23.66 -14.71
C ARG A 72 -2.30 -24.98 -15.09
N ALA A 73 -2.61 -25.84 -14.11
CA ALA A 73 -3.32 -27.10 -14.33
C ALA A 73 -4.75 -26.87 -14.85
N ASP A 74 -5.46 -25.89 -14.30
CA ASP A 74 -6.82 -25.54 -14.73
C ASP A 74 -6.84 -24.98 -16.15
N LYS A 75 -5.87 -24.13 -16.52
CA LYS A 75 -5.70 -23.68 -17.92
C LYS A 75 -5.42 -24.84 -18.88
N LYS A 76 -4.57 -25.79 -18.47
CA LYS A 76 -4.27 -27.00 -19.26
C LYS A 76 -5.52 -27.86 -19.48
N LYS A 77 -6.35 -28.02 -18.44
CA LYS A 77 -7.66 -28.71 -18.54
C LYS A 77 -8.62 -27.97 -19.47
N ALA A 78 -8.63 -26.64 -19.43
CA ALA A 78 -9.47 -25.80 -20.28
C ALA A 78 -8.98 -25.70 -21.75
N LYS A 79 -7.90 -26.41 -22.14
CA LYS A 79 -7.26 -26.33 -23.48
C LYS A 79 -6.99 -24.89 -23.95
N LYS A 80 -6.75 -23.96 -23.03
CA LYS A 80 -6.36 -22.58 -23.38
C LYS A 80 -4.86 -22.54 -23.64
N ASN A 81 -4.46 -22.10 -24.84
CA ASN A 81 -3.06 -21.95 -25.25
C ASN A 81 -2.41 -20.64 -24.76
N GLU A 82 -3.04 -19.96 -23.80
CA GLU A 82 -2.50 -18.72 -23.24
C GLU A 82 -1.54 -19.00 -22.09
N ASP A 83 -0.43 -18.25 -22.06
CA ASP A 83 0.48 -18.25 -20.94
C ASP A 83 -0.25 -18.00 -19.61
N THR A 84 0.18 -18.72 -18.58
CA THR A 84 -0.38 -18.53 -17.24
C THR A 84 0.15 -17.22 -16.69
N SER A 85 -0.74 -16.24 -16.47
CA SER A 85 -0.37 -14.97 -15.85
C SER A 85 0.27 -15.24 -14.49
N ILE A 86 1.48 -14.71 -14.29
CA ILE A 86 2.22 -14.79 -13.03
C ILE A 86 1.58 -13.86 -11.99
N VAL A 87 1.02 -12.73 -12.44
CA VAL A 87 0.45 -11.66 -11.60
C VAL A 87 -0.88 -12.07 -10.97
N TRP A 88 -1.71 -12.81 -11.70
CA TRP A 88 -3.05 -13.16 -11.22
C TRP A 88 -3.06 -14.06 -9.97
N PRO A 89 -2.23 -15.13 -9.88
CA PRO A 89 -2.11 -15.92 -8.65
C PRO A 89 -1.62 -15.11 -7.44
N PHE A 90 -0.78 -14.08 -7.63
CA PHE A 90 -0.35 -13.20 -6.54
C PHE A 90 -1.51 -12.44 -5.92
N ILE A 91 -2.35 -11.84 -6.75
CA ILE A 91 -3.53 -11.09 -6.31
C ILE A 91 -4.54 -12.03 -5.63
N MET A 92 -4.72 -13.23 -6.19
CA MET A 92 -5.70 -14.20 -5.67
C MET A 92 -5.38 -14.73 -4.27
N ILE A 93 -4.10 -14.86 -3.91
CA ILE A 93 -3.70 -15.31 -2.56
C ILE A 93 -4.08 -14.28 -1.50
N GLN A 94 -3.90 -12.99 -1.83
CA GLN A 94 -4.10 -11.87 -0.92
C GLN A 94 -5.48 -11.20 -1.10
N LYS A 95 -6.38 -11.80 -1.89
CA LYS A 95 -7.68 -11.22 -2.22
C LYS A 95 -8.49 -10.80 -0.99
N SER A 96 -8.51 -11.64 0.05
CA SER A 96 -9.26 -11.36 1.27
C SER A 96 -8.74 -10.09 1.95
N THR A 97 -7.43 -10.01 2.12
CA THR A 97 -6.78 -8.83 2.70
C THR A 97 -6.97 -7.59 1.83
N ILE A 98 -6.82 -7.69 0.50
CA ILE A 98 -7.06 -6.57 -0.41
C ILE A 98 -8.51 -6.08 -0.30
N ILE A 99 -9.50 -6.97 -0.24
CA ILE A 99 -10.91 -6.60 -0.08
C ILE A 99 -11.14 -5.90 1.26
N THR A 100 -10.59 -6.42 2.37
CA THR A 100 -10.69 -5.77 3.68
C THR A 100 -10.07 -4.37 3.68
N LEU A 101 -8.89 -4.20 3.07
CA LEU A 101 -8.23 -2.90 2.95
C LEU A 101 -9.00 -1.93 2.05
N THR A 102 -9.61 -2.43 0.98
CA THR A 102 -10.46 -1.65 0.06
C THR A 102 -11.73 -1.17 0.79
N PHE A 103 -12.34 -2.04 1.60
CA PHE A 103 -13.51 -1.68 2.40
C PHE A 103 -13.16 -0.63 3.47
N ALA A 104 -12.02 -0.81 4.15
CA ALA A 104 -11.51 0.19 5.10
C ALA A 104 -11.25 1.54 4.40
N ARG A 105 -10.70 1.52 3.18
CA ARG A 105 -10.50 2.72 2.35
C ARG A 105 -11.82 3.42 2.03
N LEU A 106 -12.80 2.66 1.51
CA LEU A 106 -14.11 3.19 1.16
C LEU A 106 -14.79 3.84 2.37
N THR A 107 -14.70 3.19 3.53
CA THR A 107 -15.26 3.71 4.78
C THR A 107 -14.55 5.00 5.21
N ALA A 108 -13.22 5.05 5.13
CA ALA A 108 -12.46 6.27 5.42
C ALA A 108 -12.82 7.42 4.46
N ASP A 109 -13.02 7.11 3.18
CA ASP A 109 -13.42 8.08 2.16
C ASP A 109 -14.82 8.64 2.44
N ILE A 110 -15.79 7.81 2.84
CA ILE A 110 -17.13 8.27 3.22
C ILE A 110 -17.07 9.15 4.48
N VAL A 111 -16.34 8.70 5.52
CA VAL A 111 -16.18 9.46 6.77
C VAL A 111 -15.46 10.80 6.53
N HIS A 112 -14.60 10.89 5.52
CA HIS A 112 -13.96 12.14 5.13
C HIS A 112 -14.96 13.26 4.85
N TYR A 113 -16.03 12.94 4.11
CA TYR A 113 -17.04 13.91 3.70
C TYR A 113 -18.10 14.18 4.77
N LEU A 114 -18.15 13.40 5.85
CA LEU A 114 -18.97 13.75 7.01
C LEU A 114 -18.51 15.05 7.67
N ASN A 115 -17.20 15.32 7.72
CA ASN A 115 -16.66 16.51 8.37
C ASN A 115 -17.12 17.84 7.74
N PRO A 116 -17.06 18.03 6.41
CA PRO A 116 -17.64 19.21 5.77
C PRO A 116 -19.14 19.42 6.06
N ILE A 117 -19.94 18.34 6.12
CA ILE A 117 -21.37 18.43 6.48
C ILE A 117 -21.53 18.90 7.93
N LEU A 118 -20.80 18.28 8.86
CA LEU A 118 -20.84 18.63 10.28
C LEU A 118 -20.34 20.05 10.51
N LEU A 119 -19.33 20.49 9.77
CA LEU A 119 -18.83 21.85 9.84
C LEU A 119 -19.90 22.85 9.38
N LYS A 120 -20.64 22.56 8.31
CA LYS A 120 -21.78 23.39 7.89
C LYS A 120 -22.83 23.47 9.00
N GLN A 121 -23.22 22.34 9.59
CA GLN A 121 -24.16 22.32 10.71
C GLN A 121 -23.65 23.09 11.93
N PHE A 122 -22.34 23.06 12.19
CA PHE A 122 -21.72 23.83 13.25
C PHE A 122 -21.77 25.34 12.99
N ILE A 123 -21.52 25.78 11.75
CA ILE A 123 -21.66 27.18 11.33
C ILE A 123 -23.11 27.64 11.47
N ASP A 124 -24.06 26.83 11.02
CA ASP A 124 -25.49 27.12 11.13
C ASP A 124 -25.91 27.23 12.62
N TYR A 125 -25.38 26.35 13.48
CA TYR A 125 -25.59 26.40 14.93
C TYR A 125 -25.08 27.70 15.57
N VAL A 126 -23.86 28.13 15.23
CA VAL A 126 -23.26 29.37 15.76
C VAL A 126 -24.02 30.62 15.31
N SER A 127 -24.74 30.53 14.17
CA SER A 127 -25.51 31.65 13.62
C SER A 127 -26.88 31.83 14.29
N LEU A 128 -27.31 30.89 15.14
CA LEU A 128 -28.57 30.99 15.87
C LEU A 128 -28.45 31.97 17.05
N PRO A 129 -29.49 32.75 17.37
CA PRO A 129 -29.43 33.78 18.40
C PRO A 129 -29.33 33.24 19.83
N ASN A 130 -29.86 32.04 20.12
CA ASN A 130 -29.80 31.39 21.45
C ASN A 130 -29.84 29.85 21.34
N PRO A 131 -28.80 29.19 20.83
CA PRO A 131 -28.82 27.75 20.65
C PRO A 131 -28.37 27.00 21.93
N PRO A 132 -28.89 25.79 22.18
CA PRO A 132 -28.51 25.01 23.36
C PRO A 132 -27.06 24.49 23.27
N LEU A 133 -26.25 24.76 24.30
CA LEU A 133 -24.83 24.38 24.37
C LEU A 133 -24.58 22.88 24.09
N SER A 134 -25.48 22.02 24.57
CA SER A 134 -25.38 20.56 24.40
C SER A 134 -25.31 20.13 22.93
N PHE A 135 -26.00 20.85 22.03
CA PHE A 135 -26.02 20.53 20.61
C PHE A 135 -24.68 20.90 19.94
N GLY A 136 -24.11 22.06 20.26
CA GLY A 136 -22.79 22.46 19.77
C GLY A 136 -21.67 21.52 20.23
N VAL A 137 -21.71 21.13 21.50
CA VAL A 137 -20.76 20.14 22.06
C VAL A 137 -20.92 18.78 21.38
N ALA A 138 -22.16 18.34 21.11
CA ALA A 138 -22.41 17.08 20.40
C ALA A 138 -21.82 17.10 18.98
N ILE A 139 -22.04 18.17 18.21
CA ILE A 139 -21.45 18.31 16.85
C ILE A 139 -19.91 18.26 16.92
N ALA A 140 -19.30 19.03 17.83
CA ALA A 140 -17.85 19.05 17.99
C ALA A 140 -17.28 17.68 18.36
N CYS A 141 -17.94 16.95 19.27
CA CYS A 141 -17.57 15.57 19.61
C CYS A 141 -17.67 14.63 18.42
N ILE A 142 -18.74 14.71 17.61
CA ILE A 142 -18.89 13.88 16.41
C ILE A 142 -17.83 14.23 15.35
N MET A 143 -17.49 15.50 15.16
CA MET A 143 -16.39 15.93 14.30
C MET A 143 -15.05 15.34 14.76
N PHE A 144 -14.75 15.39 16.06
CA PHE A 144 -13.54 14.80 16.62
C PHE A 144 -13.50 13.27 16.44
N LEU A 145 -14.60 12.58 16.73
CA LEU A 145 -14.70 11.13 16.55
C LEU A 145 -14.53 10.74 15.08
N SER A 146 -15.26 11.39 14.17
CA SER A 146 -15.18 11.09 12.73
C SER A 146 -13.78 11.35 12.15
N SER A 147 -13.13 12.46 12.52
CA SER A 147 -11.75 12.74 12.13
C SER A 147 -10.77 11.67 12.65
N THR A 148 -10.92 11.26 13.90
CA THR A 148 -10.08 10.22 14.51
C THR A 148 -10.30 8.85 13.84
N THR A 149 -11.56 8.45 13.64
CA THR A 149 -11.90 7.20 12.94
C THR A 149 -11.34 7.18 11.52
N ARG A 150 -11.47 8.28 10.76
CA ARG A 150 -10.87 8.41 9.44
C ARG A 150 -9.36 8.21 9.49
N SER A 151 -8.68 8.89 10.41
CA SER A 151 -7.23 8.79 10.57
C SER A 151 -6.79 7.35 10.85
N LEU A 152 -7.48 6.65 11.77
CA LEU A 152 -7.17 5.26 12.10
C LEU A 152 -7.38 4.32 10.90
N LEU A 153 -8.50 4.45 10.18
CA LEU A 153 -8.78 3.64 8.98
C LEU A 153 -7.77 3.90 7.87
N GLN A 154 -7.38 5.16 7.65
CA GLN A 154 -6.39 5.53 6.64
C GLN A 154 -5.01 4.96 6.98
N ASN A 155 -4.58 5.05 8.25
CA ASN A 155 -3.31 4.47 8.69
C ASN A 155 -3.32 2.94 8.58
N TYR A 156 -4.41 2.29 8.99
CA TYR A 156 -4.59 0.85 8.82
C TYR A 156 -4.48 0.43 7.35
N GLN A 157 -5.11 1.18 6.45
CA GLN A 157 -5.07 0.91 5.01
C GLN A 157 -3.67 1.08 4.42
N ILE A 158 -2.97 2.17 4.74
CA ILE A 158 -1.60 2.41 4.26
C ILE A 158 -0.66 1.32 4.76
N ALA A 159 -0.67 1.02 6.06
CA ALA A 159 0.15 -0.03 6.64
C ALA A 159 -0.14 -1.40 6.01
N GLY A 160 -1.43 -1.72 5.80
CA GLY A 160 -1.85 -2.94 5.13
C GLY A 160 -1.33 -3.06 3.69
N MET A 161 -1.39 -1.98 2.91
CA MET A 161 -0.85 -1.99 1.54
C MET A 161 0.68 -2.06 1.50
N CYS A 162 1.38 -1.43 2.44
CA CYS A 162 2.83 -1.60 2.59
C CYS A 162 3.20 -3.06 2.88
N ARG A 163 2.44 -3.76 3.73
CA ARG A 163 2.64 -5.20 3.97
C ARG A 163 2.43 -6.03 2.70
N GLN A 164 1.44 -5.66 1.89
CA GLN A 164 1.24 -6.33 0.59
C GLN A 164 2.40 -6.05 -0.37
N ALA A 165 2.97 -4.85 -0.36
CA ALA A 165 4.15 -4.54 -1.16
C ALA A 165 5.33 -5.46 -0.80
N VAL A 166 5.61 -5.65 0.49
CA VAL A 166 6.66 -6.58 0.98
C VAL A 166 6.35 -8.04 0.63
N TYR A 167 5.07 -8.45 0.71
CA TYR A 167 4.64 -9.78 0.27
C TYR A 167 4.97 -10.02 -1.20
N TYR A 168 4.59 -9.08 -2.09
CA TYR A 168 4.87 -9.19 -3.52
C TYR A 168 6.37 -9.16 -3.81
N GLN A 169 7.13 -8.29 -3.13
CA GLN A 169 8.59 -8.26 -3.22
C GLN A 169 9.19 -9.64 -2.93
N THR A 170 8.82 -10.21 -1.78
CA THR A 170 9.37 -11.47 -1.29
C THR A 170 9.06 -12.61 -2.25
N CYS A 171 7.83 -12.70 -2.74
CA CYS A 171 7.47 -13.80 -3.61
C CYS A 171 8.06 -13.66 -5.02
N LEU A 172 8.08 -12.45 -5.60
CA LEU A 172 8.66 -12.20 -6.91
C LEU A 172 10.17 -12.46 -6.90
N SER A 173 10.88 -11.95 -5.89
CA SER A 173 12.32 -12.21 -5.72
C SER A 173 12.62 -13.71 -5.63
N ASN A 174 11.86 -14.47 -4.83
CA ASN A 174 12.05 -15.92 -4.72
C ASN A 174 11.70 -16.66 -6.02
N ALA A 175 10.60 -16.29 -6.69
CA ALA A 175 10.19 -16.91 -7.95
C ALA A 175 11.26 -16.71 -9.04
N ILE A 176 11.81 -15.50 -9.13
CA ILE A 176 12.86 -15.18 -10.09
C ILE A 176 14.17 -15.90 -9.72
N LEU A 177 14.56 -15.91 -8.44
CA LEU A 177 15.74 -16.63 -7.99
C LEU A 177 15.65 -18.13 -8.34
N HIS A 178 14.53 -18.78 -8.03
CA HIS A 178 14.31 -20.17 -8.37
C HIS A 178 14.32 -20.42 -9.89
N LYS A 179 13.79 -19.48 -10.68
CA LYS A 179 13.79 -19.58 -12.14
C LYS A 179 15.21 -19.43 -12.71
N ILE A 180 15.97 -18.47 -12.22
CA ILE A 180 17.38 -18.24 -12.61
C ILE A 180 18.20 -19.48 -12.35
N LEU A 181 18.11 -20.09 -11.16
CA LEU A 181 18.88 -21.28 -10.81
C LEU A 181 18.58 -22.52 -11.68
N ARG A 182 17.40 -22.57 -12.32
CA ARG A 182 16.95 -23.69 -13.17
C ARG A 182 17.00 -23.40 -14.68
N LEU A 183 17.45 -22.22 -15.08
CA LEU A 183 17.58 -21.85 -16.49
C LEU A 183 18.67 -22.68 -17.18
N SER A 184 18.36 -23.20 -18.38
CA SER A 184 19.32 -23.96 -19.20
C SER A 184 20.44 -23.06 -19.72
N PRO A 185 21.62 -23.62 -20.05
CA PRO A 185 22.73 -22.85 -20.61
C PRO A 185 22.35 -22.06 -21.87
N SER A 186 21.59 -22.65 -22.81
CA SER A 186 21.11 -21.95 -24.01
C SER A 186 20.24 -20.74 -23.69
N ALA A 187 19.42 -20.79 -22.64
CA ALA A 187 18.59 -19.68 -22.21
C ALA A 187 19.38 -18.59 -21.46
N ARG A 188 20.60 -18.89 -21.00
CA ARG A 188 21.54 -17.94 -20.39
C ARG A 188 22.60 -17.41 -21.38
N SER A 189 22.53 -17.79 -22.65
CA SER A 189 23.53 -17.43 -23.66
C SER A 189 23.72 -15.92 -23.85
N ASN A 190 22.64 -15.13 -23.67
CA ASN A 190 22.64 -13.68 -23.91
C ASN A 190 22.76 -12.81 -22.64
N ARG A 191 22.57 -13.37 -21.45
CA ARG A 191 22.55 -12.63 -20.18
C ARG A 191 23.05 -13.51 -19.04
N THR A 192 23.95 -12.99 -18.22
CA THR A 192 24.41 -13.72 -17.02
C THR A 192 23.29 -13.81 -15.98
N ALA A 193 23.38 -14.81 -15.07
CA ALA A 193 22.43 -14.94 -13.97
C ALA A 193 22.38 -13.68 -13.08
N GLY A 194 23.53 -13.02 -12.88
CA GLY A 194 23.64 -11.76 -12.15
C GLY A 194 22.96 -10.60 -12.86
N GLU A 195 23.11 -10.47 -14.18
CA GLU A 195 22.43 -9.44 -14.97
C GLU A 195 20.90 -9.60 -14.93
N ILE A 196 20.40 -10.83 -15.05
CA ILE A 196 18.96 -11.10 -14.97
C ILE A 196 18.43 -10.73 -13.58
N LEU A 197 19.15 -11.11 -12.52
CA LEU A 197 18.76 -10.78 -11.15
C LEU A 197 18.79 -9.27 -10.89
N ASN A 198 19.79 -8.56 -11.40
CA ASN A 198 19.91 -7.11 -11.24
C ASN A 198 18.76 -6.37 -11.92
N HIS A 199 18.45 -6.71 -13.17
CA HIS A 199 17.30 -6.12 -13.86
C HIS A 199 15.98 -6.45 -13.15
N ALA A 200 15.80 -7.70 -12.74
CA ALA A 200 14.61 -8.10 -12.01
C ALA A 200 14.45 -7.38 -10.67
N ALA A 201 15.54 -7.12 -9.94
CA ALA A 201 15.50 -6.37 -8.68
C ALA A 201 14.97 -4.94 -8.88
N VAL A 202 15.43 -4.24 -9.92
CA VAL A 202 14.94 -2.90 -10.28
C VAL A 202 13.45 -2.94 -10.64
N ASP A 203 13.02 -3.91 -11.45
CA ASP A 203 11.62 -4.04 -11.83
C ASP A 203 10.70 -4.37 -10.64
N ILE A 204 11.17 -5.24 -9.73
CA ILE A 204 10.46 -5.56 -8.49
C ILE A 204 10.30 -4.31 -7.62
N GLU A 205 11.35 -3.51 -7.45
CA GLU A 205 11.30 -2.29 -6.66
C GLU A 205 10.23 -1.32 -7.18
N ILE A 206 10.13 -1.14 -8.50
CA ILE A 206 9.09 -0.33 -9.14
C ILE A 206 7.69 -0.86 -8.78
N ILE A 207 7.48 -2.18 -8.84
CA ILE A 207 6.20 -2.80 -8.48
C ILE A 207 5.89 -2.54 -7.00
N VAL A 208 6.84 -2.76 -6.11
CA VAL A 208 6.69 -2.61 -4.65
C VAL A 208 6.31 -1.18 -4.29
N HIS A 209 6.98 -0.19 -4.87
CA HIS A 209 6.63 1.21 -4.63
C HIS A 209 5.29 1.62 -5.23
N SER A 210 4.82 0.92 -6.27
CA SER A 210 3.52 1.20 -6.90
C SER A 210 2.34 0.64 -6.11
N VAL A 211 2.53 -0.47 -5.40
CA VAL A 211 1.45 -1.21 -4.71
C VAL A 211 0.62 -0.32 -3.75
N PRO A 212 1.21 0.52 -2.88
CA PRO A 212 0.44 1.39 -2.00
C PRO A 212 -0.49 2.37 -2.72
N TYR A 213 -0.16 2.76 -3.95
CA TYR A 213 -0.92 3.73 -4.74
C TYR A 213 -2.01 3.11 -5.61
N LEU A 214 -2.06 1.78 -5.77
CA LEU A 214 -3.07 1.11 -6.60
C LEU A 214 -4.51 1.44 -6.18
N GLN A 215 -4.75 1.58 -4.88
CA GLN A 215 -6.06 1.93 -4.32
C GLN A 215 -6.49 3.37 -4.70
N ASN A 216 -5.54 4.27 -4.95
CA ASN A 216 -5.85 5.64 -5.35
C ASN A 216 -6.49 5.70 -6.75
N MET A 217 -6.23 4.71 -7.60
CA MET A 217 -6.77 4.69 -8.98
C MET A 217 -8.29 4.73 -9.01
N TRP A 218 -8.97 4.12 -8.03
CA TRP A 218 -10.44 4.16 -7.93
C TRP A 218 -10.92 5.10 -6.82
N SER A 219 -10.17 5.22 -5.71
CA SER A 219 -10.53 6.06 -4.56
C SER A 219 -10.53 7.55 -4.94
N VAL A 220 -9.56 8.02 -5.74
CA VAL A 220 -9.50 9.44 -6.14
C VAL A 220 -10.69 9.81 -7.04
N PRO A 221 -11.02 9.09 -8.12
CA PRO A 221 -12.24 9.36 -8.89
C PRO A 221 -13.51 9.34 -8.05
N PHE A 222 -13.62 8.38 -7.11
CA PHE A 222 -14.76 8.30 -6.20
C PHE A 222 -14.87 9.55 -5.31
N GLN A 223 -13.76 9.97 -4.68
CA GLN A 223 -13.70 11.18 -3.86
C GLN A 223 -14.06 12.43 -4.66
N VAL A 224 -13.44 12.63 -5.84
CA VAL A 224 -13.73 13.77 -6.71
C VAL A 224 -15.21 13.81 -7.09
N THR A 225 -15.78 12.67 -7.46
CA THR A 225 -17.21 12.58 -7.81
C THR A 225 -18.10 12.97 -6.63
N LEU A 226 -17.82 12.45 -5.43
CA LEU A 226 -18.59 12.78 -4.22
C LEU A 226 -18.46 14.25 -3.83
N ALA A 227 -17.25 14.81 -3.90
CA ALA A 227 -17.00 16.23 -3.69
C ALA A 227 -17.79 17.10 -4.67
N MET A 228 -17.84 16.70 -5.95
CA MET A 228 -18.57 17.44 -6.97
C MET A 228 -20.08 17.42 -6.74
N ILE A 229 -20.63 16.27 -6.33
CA ILE A 229 -22.04 16.16 -5.97
C ILE A 229 -22.35 17.09 -4.78
N MET A 230 -21.52 17.08 -3.73
CA MET A 230 -21.70 17.96 -2.58
C MET A 230 -21.63 19.44 -2.96
N LEU A 231 -20.67 19.84 -3.78
CA LEU A 231 -20.54 21.22 -4.26
C LEU A 231 -21.74 21.64 -5.13
N ALA A 232 -22.23 20.75 -5.99
CA ALA A 232 -23.41 21.00 -6.81
C ALA A 232 -24.66 21.22 -5.95
N ILE A 233 -24.81 20.48 -4.84
CA ILE A 233 -25.92 20.66 -3.90
C ILE A 233 -25.81 22.00 -3.14
N THR A 234 -24.62 22.44 -2.77
CA THR A 234 -24.44 23.66 -1.98
C THR A 234 -24.42 24.96 -2.81
N LEU A 235 -23.86 24.94 -4.02
CA LEU A 235 -23.67 26.11 -4.89
C LEU A 235 -24.50 26.08 -6.19
N GLY A 236 -25.20 24.99 -6.49
CA GLY A 236 -25.97 24.85 -7.72
C GLY A 236 -25.09 24.94 -8.97
N TRP A 237 -25.55 25.67 -9.99
CA TRP A 237 -24.85 25.83 -11.27
C TRP A 237 -23.46 26.48 -11.16
N ALA A 238 -23.20 27.26 -10.10
CA ALA A 238 -21.88 27.86 -9.88
C ALA A 238 -20.78 26.80 -9.65
N ALA A 239 -21.13 25.60 -9.17
CA ALA A 239 -20.19 24.48 -9.03
C ALA A 239 -19.59 24.02 -10.37
N MET A 240 -20.29 24.24 -11.50
CA MET A 240 -19.81 23.86 -12.83
C MET A 240 -18.54 24.59 -13.24
N ALA A 241 -18.35 25.84 -12.78
CA ALA A 241 -17.10 26.57 -13.03
C ALA A 241 -15.89 25.85 -12.42
N GLY A 242 -16.06 25.27 -11.22
CA GLY A 242 -15.03 24.45 -10.57
C GLY A 242 -14.70 23.17 -11.35
N VAL A 243 -15.72 22.48 -11.90
CA VAL A 243 -15.52 21.29 -12.75
C VAL A 243 -14.70 21.65 -13.99
N VAL A 244 -15.05 22.75 -14.67
CA VAL A 244 -14.36 23.18 -15.89
C VAL A 244 -12.89 23.46 -15.59
N ILE A 245 -12.59 24.18 -14.50
CA ILE A 245 -11.22 24.43 -14.07
C ILE A 245 -10.48 23.12 -13.77
N MET A 246 -11.11 22.17 -13.06
CA MET A 246 -10.51 20.87 -12.75
C MET A 246 -10.19 20.06 -14.01
N ILE A 247 -11.10 20.05 -15.00
CA ILE A 247 -10.88 19.41 -16.29
C ILE A 247 -9.72 20.07 -17.04
N LEU A 248 -9.61 21.40 -17.01
CA LEU A 248 -8.49 22.15 -17.61
C LEU A 248 -7.14 21.86 -16.93
N PHE A 249 -7.14 21.49 -15.65
CA PHE A 249 -5.91 21.04 -14.96
C PHE A 249 -5.43 19.67 -15.43
N ILE A 250 -6.29 18.81 -15.99
CA ILE A 250 -5.88 17.49 -16.51
C ILE A 250 -4.85 17.62 -17.65
N PRO A 251 -5.11 18.33 -18.76
CA PRO A 251 -4.14 18.50 -19.84
C PRO A 251 -2.89 19.25 -19.39
N LEU A 252 -3.01 20.23 -18.47
CA LEU A 252 -1.86 20.92 -17.91
C LEU A 252 -0.93 19.94 -17.16
N ASN A 253 -1.49 19.08 -16.30
CA ASN A 253 -0.73 18.04 -15.61
C ASN A 253 -0.08 17.04 -16.58
N LEU A 254 -0.79 16.66 -17.66
CA LEU A 254 -0.24 15.78 -18.70
C LEU A 254 0.93 16.43 -19.45
N PHE A 255 0.82 17.72 -19.78
CA PHE A 255 1.89 18.48 -20.43
C PHE A 255 3.12 18.58 -19.53
N THR A 256 2.94 18.98 -18.27
CA THR A 256 4.02 19.06 -17.27
C THR A 256 4.67 17.68 -17.04
N SER A 257 3.88 16.61 -16.94
CA SER A 257 4.39 15.24 -16.80
C SER A 257 5.24 14.83 -18.01
N ARG A 258 4.81 15.15 -19.24
CA ARG A 258 5.61 14.92 -20.46
C ARG A 258 6.91 15.72 -20.43
N PHE A 259 6.87 16.98 -20.03
CA PHE A 259 8.06 17.83 -19.92
C PHE A 259 9.07 17.28 -18.90
N ILE A 260 8.60 16.86 -17.72
CA ILE A 260 9.43 16.21 -16.69
C ILE A 260 10.06 14.93 -17.25
N LYS A 261 9.27 14.07 -17.92
CA LYS A 261 9.78 12.82 -18.50
C LYS A 261 10.88 13.07 -19.54
N LEU A 262 10.68 14.02 -20.46
CA LEU A 262 11.69 14.38 -21.47
C LEU A 262 12.96 14.94 -20.82
N SER A 263 12.80 15.73 -19.77
CA SER A 263 13.93 16.30 -19.01
C SER A 263 14.71 15.21 -18.26
N GLN A 264 14.01 14.28 -17.61
CA GLN A 264 14.62 13.11 -16.95
C GLN A 264 15.38 12.22 -17.95
N GLN A 265 14.84 11.99 -19.16
CA GLN A 265 15.53 11.24 -20.20
C GLN A 265 16.84 11.91 -20.64
N LYS A 266 16.83 13.24 -20.82
CA LYS A 266 18.06 14.00 -21.13
C LYS A 266 19.07 13.93 -19.99
N GLN A 267 18.60 14.05 -18.74
CA GLN A 267 19.43 13.96 -17.55
C GLN A 267 20.09 12.58 -17.42
N MET A 268 19.36 11.48 -17.70
CA MET A 268 19.91 10.13 -17.66
C MET A 268 21.04 9.96 -18.68
N LYS A 269 20.88 10.45 -19.91
CA LYS A 269 21.95 10.38 -20.94
C LYS A 269 23.24 11.07 -20.50
N ILE A 270 23.13 12.30 -19.97
CA ILE A 270 24.30 13.06 -19.48
C ILE A 270 24.94 12.34 -18.28
N LYS A 271 24.12 11.76 -17.40
CA LYS A 271 24.62 10.98 -16.25
C LYS A 271 25.40 9.75 -16.71
N ASP A 272 24.91 9.03 -17.72
CA ASP A 272 25.58 7.85 -18.29
C ASP A 272 26.91 8.23 -18.96
N GLU A 273 26.95 9.34 -19.72
CA GLU A 273 28.20 9.87 -20.30
C GLU A 273 29.23 10.23 -19.23
N ARG A 274 28.81 10.90 -18.16
CA ARG A 274 29.68 11.23 -17.01
C ARG A 274 30.23 9.96 -16.36
N THR A 275 29.38 8.97 -16.07
CA THR A 275 29.81 7.72 -15.43
C THR A 275 30.80 6.95 -16.30
N LYS A 276 30.61 6.97 -17.63
CA LYS A 276 31.57 6.38 -18.57
C LYS A 276 32.93 7.07 -18.50
N LEU A 277 32.97 8.41 -18.58
CA LEU A 277 34.22 9.19 -18.50
C LEU A 277 34.96 8.98 -17.17
N SER A 278 34.24 8.87 -16.04
CA SER A 278 34.86 8.62 -14.74
C SER A 278 35.38 7.18 -14.55
N ASN A 279 34.89 6.20 -15.29
CA ASN A 279 35.41 4.82 -15.27
C ASN A 279 36.56 4.59 -16.25
N GLU A 280 36.74 5.48 -17.23
CA GLU A 280 37.82 5.44 -18.23
C GLU A 280 39.10 6.15 -17.76
N GLN A 281 39.05 6.89 -16.63
CA GLN A 281 40.18 7.50 -15.94
C GLN A 281 40.73 6.59 -14.83
#